data_AF-A0A961KY92-F1
#
_entry.id   AF-A0A961KY92-F1
#
_cell.length_a   1.000
_cell.length_b   1.000
_cell.length_c   1.000
_cell.angle_alpha   90.00
_cell.angle_beta   90.00
_cell.angle_gamma   90.00
#
_symmetry.space_group_name_H-M   'P 1'
#
loop_
_entity.id
_entity.type
_entity.pdbx_description
1 polymer ?
#
loop_
_entity_poly.entity_id
_entity_poly.type
_entity_poly.pdbx_seq_one_letter_code
_entity_poly.pdbx_strand_id
1 'polypeptide(L)'
;SVSLVGCIQPEPLSSLLLKPDDDGMVARFCPFWPLLSPPKRPMRMSDSGCAEQAFGRLHGLKMPTDYEGDPKPDFIPFSKAAQAHLDAFTREAFEWEREAEGSGLLVSSIGKANGLSVRVALILTFLDWAASDQVDPPVEISEDYYIRAVRFVRDYALPMARMTYAETALKPVDRAAVMGGR
;
A
#
# COMPACT_ATOMS: atom_id res chain seq x y z
N SER A 1 -6.33 12.35 -7.46
CA SER A 1 -5.22 11.41 -7.68
C SER A 1 -5.64 10.43 -8.77
N VAL A 2 -4.71 9.96 -9.61
CA VAL A 2 -4.95 8.88 -10.57
C VAL A 2 -4.33 7.61 -9.99
N SER A 3 -5.15 6.59 -9.75
CA SER A 3 -4.66 5.27 -9.31
C SER A 3 -4.41 4.41 -10.55
N LEU A 4 -3.15 4.04 -10.77
CA LEU A 4 -2.74 3.14 -11.85
C LEU A 4 -2.57 1.73 -11.28
N VAL A 5 -3.36 0.78 -11.79
CA VAL A 5 -3.20 -0.65 -11.52
C VAL A 5 -2.90 -1.33 -12.84
N GLY A 6 -1.73 -1.97 -12.93
CA GLY A 6 -1.30 -2.64 -14.16
C GLY A 6 0.05 -3.30 -13.99
N CYS A 7 0.40 -4.16 -14.96
CA CYS A 7 1.72 -4.76 -15.05
C CYS A 7 2.59 -3.87 -15.93
N ILE A 8 3.78 -3.49 -15.44
CA ILE A 8 4.80 -2.83 -16.24
C ILE A 8 5.84 -3.89 -16.60
N GLN A 9 6.27 -3.92 -17.86
CA GLN A 9 7.37 -4.80 -18.28
C GLN A 9 8.67 -4.41 -17.53
N PRO A 10 9.51 -5.38 -17.13
CA PRO A 10 10.72 -5.10 -16.34
C PRO A 10 11.71 -4.16 -17.05
N GLU A 11 11.90 -4.29 -18.36
CA GLU A 11 12.89 -3.46 -19.09
C GLU A 11 12.51 -1.96 -19.10
N PRO A 12 11.27 -1.55 -19.47
CA PRO A 12 10.85 -0.15 -19.35
C PRO A 12 10.91 0.39 -17.91
N LEU A 13 10.55 -0.41 -16.91
CA LEU A 13 10.62 -0.04 -15.48
C LEU A 13 12.06 0.36 -15.09
N SER A 14 13.05 -0.43 -15.50
CA SER A 14 14.47 -0.17 -15.20
C SER A 14 15.00 1.11 -15.87
N SER A 15 14.55 1.40 -17.08
CA SER A 15 15.06 2.52 -17.89
C SER A 15 14.37 3.86 -17.60
N LEU A 16 13.10 3.85 -17.17
CA LEU A 16 12.28 5.04 -16.99
C LEU A 16 12.10 5.46 -15.53
N LEU A 17 11.95 4.49 -14.63
CA LEU A 17 11.63 4.77 -13.23
C LEU A 17 12.87 4.68 -12.34
N LEU A 18 13.81 3.78 -12.63
CA LEU A 18 14.97 3.52 -11.77
C LEU A 18 16.22 4.32 -12.15
N LYS A 19 16.06 5.46 -12.85
CA LYS A 19 17.16 6.42 -13.06
C LYS A 19 17.57 7.05 -11.72
N PRO A 20 18.82 7.50 -11.58
CA PRO A 20 19.38 7.90 -10.28
C PRO A 20 18.79 9.18 -9.69
N ASP A 21 18.02 9.94 -10.47
CA ASP A 21 17.35 11.13 -9.98
C ASP A 21 16.17 10.69 -9.12
N ASP A 22 16.40 10.63 -7.80
CA ASP A 22 15.37 10.38 -6.80
C ASP A 22 14.43 11.60 -6.71
N ASP A 23 13.51 11.70 -7.66
CA ASP A 23 12.41 12.66 -7.67
C ASP A 23 11.22 12.19 -6.79
N GLY A 24 11.41 11.08 -6.06
CA GLY A 24 10.41 10.43 -5.23
C GLY A 24 9.27 9.76 -5.99
N MET A 25 9.30 9.68 -7.33
CA MET A 25 8.28 9.03 -8.17
C MET A 25 8.23 7.53 -7.92
N VAL A 26 9.38 6.85 -7.92
CA VAL A 26 9.47 5.38 -7.72
C VAL A 26 8.85 4.96 -6.42
N ALA A 27 9.16 5.67 -5.34
CA ALA A 27 8.65 5.35 -4.03
C ALA A 27 7.14 5.68 -3.86
N ARG A 28 6.43 6.17 -4.89
CA ARG A 28 4.95 6.24 -4.90
C ARG A 28 4.31 4.93 -5.35
N PHE A 29 5.07 4.01 -5.93
CA PHE A 29 4.57 2.69 -6.31
C PHE A 29 4.69 1.72 -5.14
N CYS A 30 3.66 0.88 -4.97
CA CYS A 30 3.73 -0.32 -4.14
C CYS A 30 4.02 -1.48 -5.08
N PRO A 31 5.26 -2.00 -5.14
CA PRO A 31 5.57 -3.12 -6.02
C PRO A 31 4.85 -4.39 -5.54
N PHE A 32 4.36 -5.17 -6.49
CA PHE A 32 3.80 -6.50 -6.26
C PHE A 32 4.66 -7.49 -7.04
N TRP A 33 5.38 -8.35 -6.31
CA TRP A 33 6.24 -9.38 -6.88
C TRP A 33 5.76 -10.78 -6.41
N PRO A 34 4.60 -11.25 -6.90
CA PRO A 34 4.08 -12.54 -6.48
C PRO A 34 5.00 -13.68 -6.92
N LEU A 35 5.07 -14.73 -6.12
CA LEU A 35 5.73 -15.97 -6.52
C LEU A 35 5.05 -16.54 -7.77
N LEU A 36 5.86 -17.08 -8.67
CA LEU A 36 5.36 -17.79 -9.85
C LEU A 36 4.44 -18.93 -9.41
N SER A 37 3.19 -18.86 -9.85
CA SER A 37 2.19 -19.90 -9.64
C SER A 37 1.74 -20.41 -11.00
N PRO A 38 1.60 -21.74 -11.19
CA PRO A 38 1.06 -22.27 -12.42
C PRO A 38 -0.29 -21.64 -12.76
N PRO A 39 -0.59 -21.36 -14.04
CA PRO A 39 -1.89 -20.84 -14.41
C PRO A 39 -2.98 -21.82 -13.96
N LYS A 40 -3.93 -21.33 -13.17
CA LYS A 40 -5.08 -22.11 -12.68
C LYS A 40 -6.35 -21.51 -13.24
N ARG A 41 -7.28 -22.36 -13.68
CA ARG A 41 -8.60 -21.92 -14.10
C ARG A 41 -9.31 -21.30 -12.89
N PRO A 42 -9.87 -20.08 -13.01
CA PRO A 42 -10.70 -19.51 -11.95
C PRO A 42 -11.87 -20.45 -11.67
N MET A 43 -11.99 -20.92 -10.42
CA MET A 43 -13.08 -21.81 -9.99
C MET A 43 -14.29 -21.04 -9.43
N ARG A 44 -14.14 -19.74 -9.20
CA ARG A 44 -15.18 -18.84 -8.70
C ARG A 44 -15.22 -17.63 -9.61
N MET A 45 -16.41 -17.26 -10.04
CA MET A 45 -16.67 -15.94 -10.59
C MET A 45 -16.84 -14.96 -9.44
N SER A 46 -16.34 -13.74 -9.59
CA SER A 46 -16.61 -12.67 -8.62
C SER A 46 -18.12 -12.42 -8.57
N ASP A 47 -18.68 -12.31 -7.37
CA ASP A 47 -20.05 -11.84 -7.18
C ASP A 47 -20.09 -10.34 -7.54
N SER A 48 -20.57 -10.04 -8.74
CA SER A 48 -20.68 -8.66 -9.22
C SER A 48 -21.68 -7.85 -8.40
N GLY A 49 -22.70 -8.49 -7.82
CA GLY A 49 -23.74 -7.80 -7.04
C GLY A 49 -23.19 -7.21 -5.75
N CYS A 50 -22.39 -7.97 -5.00
CA CYS A 50 -21.70 -7.49 -3.81
C CYS A 50 -20.76 -6.32 -4.15
N ALA A 51 -19.99 -6.42 -5.23
CA ALA A 51 -19.09 -5.36 -5.65
C ALA A 51 -19.85 -4.08 -6.06
N GLU A 52 -20.89 -4.19 -6.87
CA GLU A 52 -21.73 -3.06 -7.30
C GLU A 52 -22.37 -2.35 -6.10
N GLN A 53 -22.90 -3.11 -5.14
CA GLN A 53 -23.48 -2.54 -3.91
C GLN A 53 -22.43 -1.78 -3.10
N ALA A 54 -21.26 -2.38 -2.86
CA ALA A 54 -20.18 -1.74 -2.12
C ALA A 54 -19.70 -0.46 -2.82
N PHE A 55 -19.53 -0.48 -4.14
CA PHE A 55 -19.18 0.71 -4.92
C PHE A 55 -20.24 1.80 -4.83
N GLY A 56 -21.52 1.45 -4.94
CA GLY A 56 -22.62 2.40 -4.81
C GLY A 56 -22.60 3.11 -3.45
N ARG A 57 -22.31 2.38 -2.38
CA ARG A 57 -22.21 2.94 -1.03
C ARG A 57 -21.01 3.86 -0.84
N LEU A 58 -19.84 3.44 -1.33
CA LEU A 58 -18.62 4.26 -1.28
C LEU A 58 -18.77 5.54 -2.11
N HIS A 59 -19.37 5.44 -3.30
CA HIS A 59 -19.67 6.61 -4.14
C HIS A 59 -20.72 7.53 -3.50
N GLY A 60 -21.64 6.97 -2.71
CA GLY A 60 -22.67 7.71 -1.99
C GLY A 60 -22.20 8.42 -0.73
N LEU A 61 -20.94 8.26 -0.31
CA LEU A 61 -20.39 8.96 0.85
C LEU A 61 -20.47 10.47 0.65
N LYS A 62 -21.05 11.16 1.63
CA LYS A 62 -21.17 12.62 1.62
C LYS A 62 -20.01 13.23 2.38
N MET A 63 -19.36 14.21 1.76
CA MET A 63 -18.40 15.06 2.45
C MET A 63 -19.15 16.02 3.37
N PRO A 64 -18.70 16.21 4.63
CA PRO A 64 -19.19 17.30 5.46
C PRO A 64 -18.88 18.64 4.81
N THR A 65 -19.67 19.66 5.11
CA THR A 65 -19.39 21.04 4.66
C THR A 65 -18.62 21.82 5.72
N ASP A 66 -17.83 22.79 5.30
CA ASP A 66 -17.21 23.76 6.20
C ASP A 66 -18.18 24.91 6.58
N TYR A 67 -17.63 25.97 7.17
CA TYR A 67 -18.42 27.13 7.61
C TYR A 67 -18.89 28.02 6.44
N GLU A 68 -18.27 27.90 5.26
CA GLU A 68 -18.66 28.61 4.02
C GLU A 68 -19.67 27.78 3.21
N GLY A 69 -19.91 26.53 3.62
CA GLY A 69 -20.81 25.59 2.95
C GLY A 69 -20.11 24.71 1.92
N ASP A 70 -18.78 24.80 1.81
CA ASP A 70 -18.01 24.05 0.83
C ASP A 70 -17.73 22.62 1.31
N PRO A 71 -17.82 21.60 0.43
CA PRO A 71 -17.49 20.23 0.78
C PRO A 71 -16.02 20.10 1.19
N LYS A 72 -15.76 19.50 2.34
CA LYS A 72 -14.40 19.22 2.84
C LYS A 72 -14.20 17.72 3.14
N PRO A 73 -12.96 17.22 3.06
CA PRO A 73 -12.65 15.87 3.54
C PRO A 73 -13.04 15.70 5.01
N ASP A 74 -13.62 14.55 5.33
CA ASP A 74 -13.90 14.19 6.72
C ASP A 74 -12.64 13.65 7.42
N PHE A 75 -12.56 13.84 8.73
CA PHE A 75 -11.48 13.34 9.55
C PHE A 75 -11.95 12.11 10.33
N ILE A 76 -11.40 10.94 9.97
CA ILE A 76 -11.70 9.68 10.65
C ILE A 76 -10.56 9.38 11.65
N PRO A 77 -10.78 9.59 12.96
CA PRO A 77 -9.75 9.33 13.98
C PRO A 77 -9.44 7.84 14.12
N PHE A 78 -8.28 7.56 14.69
CA PHE A 78 -7.95 6.24 15.22
C PHE A 78 -8.52 6.06 16.62
N SER A 79 -8.98 4.85 16.93
CA SER A 79 -9.23 4.43 18.31
C SER A 79 -7.96 4.52 19.15
N LYS A 80 -8.10 4.66 20.48
CA LYS A 80 -6.93 4.71 21.39
C LYS A 80 -6.02 3.49 21.25
N ALA A 81 -6.59 2.32 21.05
CA ALA A 81 -5.85 1.09 20.83
C ALA A 81 -5.09 1.13 19.49
N ALA A 82 -5.73 1.57 18.40
CA ALA A 82 -5.06 1.75 17.11
C ALA A 82 -3.93 2.79 17.16
N GLN A 83 -4.09 3.88 17.92
CA GLN A 83 -3.03 4.89 18.13
C GLN A 83 -1.78 4.26 18.77
N ALA A 84 -1.95 3.40 19.78
CA ALA A 84 -0.82 2.72 20.41
C ALA A 84 -0.04 1.83 19.42
N HIS A 85 -0.75 1.16 18.50
CA HIS A 85 -0.11 0.39 17.42
C HIS A 85 0.54 1.29 16.38
N LEU A 86 -0.04 2.45 16.06
CA LEU A 86 0.56 3.43 15.17
C LEU A 86 1.90 3.94 15.72
N ASP A 87 1.94 4.25 17.01
CA ASP A 87 3.19 4.66 17.68
C ASP A 87 4.23 3.55 17.68
N ALA A 88 3.82 2.30 17.92
CA ALA A 88 4.71 1.14 17.90
C ALA A 88 5.29 0.90 16.50
N PHE A 89 4.43 0.91 15.48
CA PHE A 89 4.84 0.73 14.09
C PHE A 89 5.73 1.88 13.59
N THR A 90 5.48 3.11 14.05
CA THR A 90 6.33 4.26 13.71
C THR A 90 7.77 4.07 14.20
N ARG A 91 7.96 3.51 15.40
CA ARG A 91 9.29 3.17 15.93
C ARG A 91 9.94 2.03 15.15
N GLU A 92 9.18 1.00 14.81
CA GLU A 92 9.66 -0.13 14.01
C GLU A 92 10.10 0.33 12.60
N ALA A 93 9.30 1.17 11.94
CA ALA A 93 9.65 1.73 10.63
C ALA A 93 10.90 2.61 10.68
N PHE A 94 11.10 3.37 11.75
CA PHE A 94 12.32 4.13 11.98
C PHE A 94 13.56 3.23 12.13
N GLU A 95 13.44 2.11 12.83
CA GLU A 95 14.52 1.12 12.93
C GLU A 95 14.88 0.52 11.56
N TRP A 96 13.89 0.16 10.75
CA TRP A 96 14.14 -0.32 9.38
C TRP A 96 14.80 0.72 8.50
N GLU A 97 14.43 1.99 8.63
CA GLU A 97 15.01 3.07 7.85
C GLU A 97 16.51 3.23 8.18
N ARG A 98 16.87 3.13 9.46
CA ARG A 98 18.27 3.11 9.91
C ARG A 98 19.02 1.88 9.40
N GLU A 99 18.40 0.70 9.40
CA GLU A 99 19.04 -0.52 8.89
C GLU A 99 19.26 -0.48 7.37
N ALA A 100 18.41 0.24 6.64
CA ALA A 100 18.49 0.38 5.18
C ALA A 100 19.45 1.49 4.72
N GLU A 101 20.21 2.11 5.64
CA GLU A 101 21.15 3.19 5.35
C GLU A 101 22.09 2.82 4.18
N GLY A 102 22.14 3.69 3.17
CA GLY A 102 22.90 3.46 1.93
C GLY A 102 22.09 2.89 0.75
N SER A 103 20.83 2.50 0.93
CA SER A 103 19.92 2.08 -0.14
C SER A 103 18.82 3.12 -0.39
N GLY A 104 19.15 4.22 -1.09
CA GLY A 104 18.29 5.41 -1.21
C GLY A 104 16.82 5.14 -1.59
N LEU A 105 16.57 4.28 -2.59
CA LEU A 105 15.20 3.91 -3.00
C LEU A 105 14.45 3.10 -1.92
N LEU A 106 15.15 2.22 -1.21
CA LEU A 106 14.56 1.43 -0.14
C LEU A 106 14.26 2.30 1.09
N VAL A 107 15.16 3.20 1.46
CA VAL A 107 14.96 4.21 2.52
C VAL A 107 13.73 5.06 2.20
N SER A 108 13.63 5.61 0.99
CA SER A 108 12.47 6.39 0.53
C SER A 108 11.15 5.61 0.59
N SER A 109 11.21 4.29 0.35
CA SER A 109 10.04 3.40 0.44
C SER A 109 9.65 3.10 1.88
N ILE A 110 10.63 2.87 2.76
CA ILE A 110 10.40 2.64 4.20
C ILE A 110 9.82 3.90 4.86
N GLY A 111 10.33 5.10 4.52
CA GLY A 111 9.81 6.36 5.03
C GLY A 111 8.32 6.61 4.70
N LYS A 112 7.75 5.86 3.74
CA LYS A 112 6.33 5.90 3.38
C LYS A 112 5.49 4.80 4.02
N ALA A 113 6.10 3.84 4.71
CA ALA A 113 5.41 2.71 5.33
C ALA A 113 4.31 3.17 6.30
N ASN A 114 4.61 4.15 7.18
CA ASN A 114 3.64 4.71 8.12
C ASN A 114 2.44 5.36 7.41
N GLY A 115 2.71 6.18 6.39
CA GLY A 115 1.64 6.81 5.61
C GLY A 115 0.82 5.80 4.81
N LEU A 116 1.44 4.69 4.38
CA LEU A 116 0.76 3.62 3.67
C LEU A 116 -0.13 2.80 4.61
N SER A 117 0.35 2.43 5.81
CA SER A 117 -0.44 1.66 6.79
C SER A 117 -1.70 2.43 7.19
N VAL A 118 -1.60 3.74 7.42
CA VAL A 118 -2.76 4.60 7.75
C VAL A 118 -3.80 4.59 6.61
N ARG A 119 -3.36 4.77 5.35
CA ARG A 119 -4.27 4.76 4.20
C ARG A 119 -4.93 3.39 4.00
N VAL A 120 -4.15 2.31 4.10
CA VAL A 120 -4.67 0.95 3.98
C VAL A 120 -5.66 0.65 5.10
N ALA A 121 -5.40 1.09 6.33
CA ALA A 121 -6.33 0.91 7.45
C ALA A 121 -7.68 1.61 7.17
N LEU A 122 -7.64 2.86 6.70
CA LEU A 122 -8.86 3.58 6.28
C LEU A 122 -9.60 2.85 5.16
N ILE A 123 -8.87 2.39 4.13
CA ILE A 123 -9.46 1.65 3.01
C ILE A 123 -10.15 0.37 3.52
N LEU A 124 -9.49 -0.43 4.37
CA LEU A 124 -10.05 -1.66 4.92
C LEU A 124 -11.30 -1.37 5.77
N THR A 125 -11.27 -0.34 6.61
CA THR A 125 -12.42 0.10 7.42
C THR A 125 -13.64 0.37 6.54
N PHE A 126 -13.47 1.11 5.45
CA PHE A 126 -14.58 1.46 4.55
C PHE A 126 -14.98 0.33 3.61
N LEU A 127 -14.05 -0.54 3.18
CA LEU A 127 -14.38 -1.71 2.37
C LEU A 127 -15.22 -2.72 3.15
N ASP A 128 -14.84 -3.04 4.39
CA ASP A 128 -15.59 -3.96 5.23
C ASP A 128 -16.97 -3.36 5.58
N TRP A 129 -17.06 -2.05 5.85
CA TRP A 129 -18.35 -1.37 6.00
C TRP A 129 -19.22 -1.50 4.74
N ALA A 130 -18.67 -1.15 3.57
CA ALA A 130 -19.40 -1.13 2.32
C ALA A 130 -19.93 -2.52 1.91
N ALA A 131 -19.24 -3.59 2.33
CA ALA A 131 -19.64 -4.98 2.13
C ALA A 131 -20.53 -5.56 3.25
N SER A 132 -20.83 -4.80 4.30
CA SER A 132 -21.64 -5.23 5.45
C SER A 132 -23.07 -4.69 5.41
N ASP A 133 -23.96 -5.15 6.30
CA ASP A 133 -25.31 -4.58 6.43
C ASP A 133 -25.38 -3.34 7.36
N GLN A 134 -24.24 -2.84 7.86
CA GLN A 134 -24.23 -1.65 8.72
C GLN A 134 -24.67 -0.42 7.94
N VAL A 135 -25.61 0.36 8.49
CA VAL A 135 -26.16 1.53 7.79
C VAL A 135 -25.20 2.71 7.79
N ASP A 136 -24.74 3.12 8.98
CA ASP A 136 -23.93 4.33 9.14
C ASP A 136 -22.46 4.08 8.80
N PRO A 137 -21.78 5.03 8.12
CA PRO A 137 -20.36 4.91 7.81
C PRO A 137 -19.50 4.91 9.07
N PRO A 138 -18.32 4.27 9.04
CA PRO A 138 -17.41 4.27 10.17
C PRO A 138 -16.93 5.68 10.49
N VAL A 139 -16.97 6.03 11.77
CA VAL A 139 -16.47 7.32 12.29
C VAL A 139 -15.12 7.18 12.99
N GLU A 140 -14.56 5.97 13.02
CA GLU A 140 -13.28 5.67 13.68
C GLU A 140 -12.60 4.48 12.99
N ILE A 141 -11.26 4.49 12.95
CA ILE A 141 -10.44 3.34 12.57
C ILE A 141 -10.10 2.53 13.83
N SER A 142 -10.64 1.31 13.90
CA SER A 142 -10.41 0.39 15.02
C SER A 142 -9.01 -0.24 14.98
N GLU A 143 -8.64 -0.85 16.10
CA GLU A 143 -7.37 -1.59 16.25
C GLU A 143 -7.21 -2.70 15.20
N ASP A 144 -8.27 -3.49 14.94
CA ASP A 144 -8.21 -4.62 14.00
C ASP A 144 -7.80 -4.18 12.59
N TYR A 145 -8.43 -3.13 12.07
CA TYR A 145 -8.13 -2.60 10.73
C TYR A 145 -6.70 -2.08 10.65
N TYR A 146 -6.22 -1.40 11.69
CA TYR A 146 -4.85 -0.91 11.72
C TYR A 146 -3.83 -2.05 11.79
N ILE A 147 -4.07 -3.09 12.60
CA ILE A 147 -3.21 -4.29 12.66
C ILE A 147 -3.16 -4.99 11.29
N ARG A 148 -4.30 -5.17 10.61
CA ARG A 148 -4.36 -5.76 9.27
C ARG A 148 -3.56 -4.94 8.25
N ALA A 149 -3.64 -3.62 8.33
CA ALA A 149 -2.88 -2.73 7.45
C ALA A 149 -1.37 -2.81 7.72
N VAL A 150 -0.95 -2.81 8.99
CA VAL A 150 0.46 -2.99 9.38
C VAL A 150 0.99 -4.33 8.88
N ARG A 151 0.22 -5.42 9.06
CA ARG A 151 0.59 -6.74 8.54
C ARG A 151 0.76 -6.74 7.02
N PHE A 152 -0.13 -6.09 6.28
CA PHE A 152 0.04 -5.96 4.84
C PHE A 152 1.35 -5.22 4.49
N VAL A 153 1.63 -4.10 5.15
CA VAL A 153 2.85 -3.32 4.87
C VAL A 153 4.11 -4.11 5.24
N ARG A 154 4.16 -4.68 6.44
CA ARG A 154 5.32 -5.39 6.98
C ARG A 154 5.57 -6.73 6.30
N ASP A 155 4.52 -7.53 6.16
CA ASP A 155 4.65 -8.93 5.73
C ASP A 155 4.58 -9.08 4.21
N TYR A 156 4.11 -8.06 3.49
CA TYR A 156 3.98 -8.10 2.04
C TYR A 156 4.65 -6.91 1.35
N ALA A 157 4.15 -5.68 1.52
CA ALA A 157 4.58 -4.54 0.70
C ALA A 157 6.09 -4.24 0.83
N LEU A 158 6.62 -4.24 2.06
CA LEU A 158 8.03 -3.99 2.33
C LEU A 158 8.93 -5.11 1.78
N PRO A 159 8.65 -6.42 1.98
CA PRO A 159 9.36 -7.49 1.30
C PRO A 159 9.38 -7.35 -0.22
N MET A 160 8.25 -6.99 -0.85
CA MET A 160 8.22 -6.74 -2.30
C MET A 160 9.10 -5.57 -2.72
N ALA A 161 9.09 -4.48 -1.94
CA ALA A 161 9.97 -3.33 -2.15
C ALA A 161 11.45 -3.71 -2.01
N ARG A 162 11.80 -4.50 -0.99
CA ARG A 162 13.17 -5.01 -0.80
C ARG A 162 13.64 -5.83 -1.99
N MET A 163 12.83 -6.78 -2.48
CA MET A 163 13.21 -7.58 -3.66
C MET A 163 13.40 -6.69 -4.89
N THR A 164 12.45 -5.78 -5.15
CA THR A 164 12.47 -4.91 -6.34
C THR A 164 13.67 -3.96 -6.30
N TYR A 165 13.94 -3.34 -5.16
CA TYR A 165 14.96 -2.30 -5.05
C TYR A 165 16.36 -2.86 -4.76
N ALA A 166 16.49 -4.01 -4.07
CA ALA A 166 17.78 -4.66 -3.85
C ALA A 166 18.37 -5.24 -5.14
N GLU A 167 17.56 -5.85 -6.01
CA GLU A 167 18.03 -6.31 -7.34
C GLU A 167 18.52 -5.14 -8.20
N THR A 168 17.89 -3.96 -8.05
CA THR A 168 18.31 -2.76 -8.78
C THR A 168 19.55 -2.09 -8.19
N ALA A 169 19.87 -2.33 -6.92
CA ALA A 169 21.08 -1.83 -6.28
C ALA A 169 22.35 -2.58 -6.74
N LEU A 170 22.21 -3.78 -7.34
CA LEU A 170 23.33 -4.51 -7.94
C LEU A 170 23.81 -3.81 -9.23
N LYS A 171 25.14 -3.69 -9.39
CA LYS A 171 25.76 -3.19 -10.63
C LYS A 171 25.38 -4.12 -11.81
N PRO A 172 25.30 -3.62 -13.05
CA PRO A 172 24.88 -4.42 -14.21
C PRO A 172 25.63 -5.74 -14.40
N VAL A 173 26.92 -5.77 -14.04
CA VAL A 173 27.80 -6.96 -14.09
C VAL A 173 27.38 -8.04 -13.09
N ASP A 174 26.86 -7.66 -11.93
CA ASP A 174 26.49 -8.60 -10.86
C ASP A 174 25.09 -9.19 -11.08
N ARG A 175 24.20 -8.49 -11.81
CA ARG A 175 22.85 -8.99 -12.15
C ARG A 175 22.89 -10.22 -13.06
N ALA A 176 23.82 -10.26 -14.02
CA ALA A 176 23.97 -11.39 -14.94
C ALA A 176 24.47 -12.67 -14.26
N ALA A 177 25.30 -12.54 -13.21
CA ALA A 177 25.86 -13.67 -12.47
C ALA A 177 24.82 -14.38 -11.58
N VAL A 178 23.85 -13.64 -11.03
CA VAL A 178 22.79 -14.22 -10.18
C VAL A 178 21.72 -14.95 -11.01
N MET A 179 21.48 -14.53 -12.26
CA MET A 179 20.49 -15.18 -13.15
C MET A 179 21.02 -16.42 -13.86
N GLY A 180 22.34 -16.60 -13.99
CA GLY A 180 22.95 -17.76 -14.66
C GLY A 180 23.17 -18.99 -13.78
N GLY A 181 22.79 -18.93 -12.49
CA GLY A 181 23.05 -19.98 -11.49
C GLY A 181 21.84 -20.81 -11.07
N ARG A 182 20.71 -20.76 -11.79
CA ARG A 182 19.53 -21.60 -11.53
C ARG A 182 19.28 -22.58 -12.66
#